data_AF-A0A7S2QF31-F1
#
_entry.id   AF-A0A7S2QF31-F1
#
_cell.length_a   1.000
_cell.length_b   1.000
_cell.length_c   1.000
_cell.angle_alpha   90.00
_cell.angle_beta   90.00
_cell.angle_gamma   90.00
#
_symmetry.space_group_name_H-M   'P 1'
#
loop_
_entity.id
_entity.type
_entity.pdbx_description
1 polymer ?
#
loop_
_entity_poly.entity_id
_entity_poly.type
_entity_poly.pdbx_seq_one_letter_code
_entity_poly.pdbx_strand_id
1 'polypeptide(L)'
;QVMDCRLCNWYLCDVCLPTDSPQSLMFEEIWKRFSDGRERLGKEEMFRLTRATNVQDPPPESWYTDEQYNSICYDLGTSTEEGVSKKQLWEWYRRADGGSIIKDFQAVFPGKAIPAVTTIVPARSTPLIRAPKA
;
A
#
# COMPACT_ATOMS: atom_id res chain seq x y z
N GLN A 1 -15.24 -7.84 4.14
CA GLN A 1 -15.76 -9.14 4.65
C GLN A 1 -15.20 -9.32 6.05
N VAL A 2 -16.04 -9.51 7.09
CA VAL A 2 -15.58 -9.57 8.49
C VAL A 2 -15.20 -11.01 8.84
N MET A 3 -13.98 -11.22 9.35
CA MET A 3 -13.56 -12.51 9.91
C MET A 3 -13.99 -12.59 11.38
N ASP A 4 -15.02 -13.39 11.68
CA ASP A 4 -15.62 -13.53 13.01
C ASP A 4 -14.90 -14.60 13.85
N CYS A 5 -13.97 -14.18 14.71
CA CYS A 5 -13.42 -15.05 15.76
C CYS A 5 -14.12 -14.78 17.10
N ARG A 6 -15.18 -15.55 17.37
CA ARG A 6 -16.02 -15.43 18.58
C ARG A 6 -15.31 -15.75 19.89
N LEU A 7 -14.12 -16.35 19.83
CA LEU A 7 -13.32 -16.66 21.02
C LEU A 7 -12.71 -15.41 21.65
N CYS A 8 -12.49 -14.35 20.86
CA CYS A 8 -11.78 -13.17 21.32
C CYS A 8 -12.68 -11.93 21.47
N ASN A 9 -13.90 -11.92 20.88
CA ASN A 9 -14.79 -10.76 20.80
C ASN A 9 -14.16 -9.54 20.08
N TRP A 10 -13.40 -9.78 19.01
CA TRP A 10 -12.82 -8.73 18.16
C TRP A 10 -13.44 -8.78 16.76
N TYR A 11 -14.14 -7.72 16.39
CA TYR A 11 -14.64 -7.51 15.02
C TYR A 11 -13.57 -6.75 14.24
N LEU A 12 -12.87 -7.41 13.31
CA LEU A 12 -11.95 -6.73 12.39
C LEU A 12 -12.64 -6.53 11.05
N CYS A 13 -13.10 -5.30 10.80
CA CYS A 13 -13.40 -4.82 9.46
C CYS A 13 -12.24 -3.95 8.96
N ASP A 14 -12.29 -3.58 7.67
CA ASP A 14 -11.26 -2.74 7.03
C ASP A 14 -11.13 -1.34 7.68
N VAL A 15 -12.07 -0.97 8.57
CA VAL A 15 -12.06 0.26 9.40
C VAL A 15 -11.32 0.05 10.73
N CYS A 16 -11.27 -1.19 11.24
CA CYS A 16 -10.69 -1.51 12.56
C CYS A 16 -9.20 -1.93 12.49
N LEU A 17 -8.65 -2.14 11.29
CA LEU A 17 -7.22 -2.22 11.06
C LEU A 17 -6.70 -0.82 10.71
N PRO A 18 -5.74 -0.27 11.47
CA PRO A 18 -5.14 1.01 11.12
C PRO A 18 -4.58 0.95 9.69
N THR A 19 -4.99 1.91 8.85
CA THR A 19 -4.34 2.24 7.57
C THR A 19 -2.88 2.65 7.73
N ASP A 20 -2.37 2.73 8.96
CA ASP A 20 -0.99 3.06 9.29
C ASP A 20 -0.18 1.81 9.65
N SER A 21 -0.48 0.64 9.07
CA SER A 21 0.43 -0.50 9.15
C SER A 21 1.82 -0.16 8.58
N PRO A 22 2.91 -0.83 8.98
CA PRO A 22 4.20 -0.63 8.35
C PRO A 22 4.14 -0.82 6.83
N GLN A 23 3.34 -1.78 6.34
CA GLN A 23 3.17 -2.04 4.91
C GLN A 23 2.51 -0.89 4.17
N SER A 24 1.44 -0.31 4.70
CA SER A 24 0.81 0.85 4.08
C SER A 24 1.75 2.05 4.08
N LEU A 25 2.50 2.32 5.16
CA LEU A 25 3.50 3.39 5.18
C LEU A 25 4.63 3.15 4.16
N MET A 26 5.09 1.91 4.00
CA MET A 26 6.05 1.55 2.96
C MET A 26 5.48 1.75 1.56
N PHE A 27 4.22 1.36 1.34
CA PHE A 27 3.53 1.57 0.08
C PHE A 27 3.35 3.07 -0.24
N GLU A 28 3.01 3.90 0.75
CA GLU A 28 2.92 5.36 0.59
C GLU A 28 4.23 5.96 0.06
N GLU A 29 5.36 5.50 0.59
CA GLU A 29 6.69 5.93 0.15
C GLU A 29 7.01 5.46 -1.27
N ILE A 30 6.70 4.20 -1.61
CA ILE A 30 6.83 3.69 -2.98
C ILE A 30 5.95 4.51 -3.94
N TRP A 31 4.67 4.70 -3.60
CA TRP A 31 3.74 5.49 -4.41
C TRP A 31 4.28 6.90 -4.65
N LYS A 32 4.71 7.58 -3.59
CA LYS A 32 5.27 8.94 -3.67
C LYS A 32 6.51 9.00 -4.56
N ARG A 33 7.36 7.97 -4.54
CA ARG A 33 8.60 7.89 -5.34
C ARG A 33 8.37 7.83 -6.85
N PHE A 34 7.27 7.22 -7.29
CA PHE A 34 7.00 7.00 -8.72
C PHE A 34 5.89 7.87 -9.28
N SER A 35 4.92 8.29 -8.46
CA SER A 35 3.85 9.18 -8.90
C SER A 35 4.31 10.60 -9.17
N ASP A 36 5.40 11.05 -8.55
CA ASP A 36 5.85 12.45 -8.61
C ASP A 36 4.71 13.44 -8.28
N GLY A 37 3.82 13.05 -7.36
CA GLY A 37 2.66 13.84 -6.92
C GLY A 37 1.39 13.69 -7.77
N ARG A 38 1.41 12.88 -8.83
CA ARG A 38 0.23 12.58 -9.65
C ARG A 38 -0.72 11.61 -8.95
N GLU A 39 -2.00 11.68 -9.34
CA GLU A 39 -3.03 10.75 -8.84
C GLU A 39 -2.94 9.36 -9.47
N ARG A 40 -2.29 9.26 -10.64
CA ARG A 40 -2.18 8.03 -11.44
C ARG A 40 -0.78 7.86 -12.01
N LEU A 41 -0.38 6.61 -12.19
CA LEU A 41 0.85 6.21 -12.87
C LEU A 41 0.54 5.93 -14.33
N GLY A 42 1.27 6.59 -15.23
CA GLY A 42 1.27 6.27 -16.64
C GLY A 42 2.25 5.14 -16.95
N LYS A 43 2.46 4.91 -18.25
CA LYS A 43 3.34 3.87 -18.79
C LYS A 43 4.76 3.96 -18.22
N GLU A 44 5.37 5.14 -18.34
CA GLU A 44 6.75 5.36 -17.92
C GLU A 44 6.94 5.15 -16.41
N GLU A 45 6.01 5.64 -15.59
CA GLU A 45 6.09 5.46 -14.15
C GLU A 45 5.92 4.00 -13.73
N MET A 46 4.99 3.28 -14.37
CA MET A 46 4.77 1.87 -14.10
C MET A 46 6.01 1.05 -14.48
N PHE A 47 6.66 1.36 -15.58
CA PHE A 47 7.89 0.68 -16.00
C PHE A 47 9.08 0.98 -15.09
N ARG A 48 9.23 2.24 -14.64
CA ARG A 48 10.22 2.58 -13.61
C ARG A 48 9.98 1.80 -12.32
N LEU A 49 8.72 1.69 -11.88
CA LEU A 49 8.35 0.90 -10.69
C LEU A 49 8.76 -0.56 -10.87
N THR A 50 8.29 -1.23 -11.93
CA THR A 50 8.56 -2.66 -12.20
C THR A 50 10.06 -2.96 -12.27
N ARG A 51 10.85 -2.08 -12.90
CA ARG A 51 12.31 -2.25 -12.97
C ARG A 51 12.97 -2.11 -11.60
N ALA A 52 12.51 -1.17 -10.79
CA ALA A 52 13.09 -0.88 -9.49
C ALA A 52 12.78 -1.97 -8.45
N THR A 53 11.62 -2.63 -8.56
CA THR A 53 11.20 -3.65 -7.60
C THR A 53 11.68 -5.05 -7.96
N ASN A 54 11.95 -5.33 -9.23
CA ASN A 54 12.50 -6.62 -9.68
C ASN A 54 14.05 -6.57 -9.77
N VAL A 55 14.72 -6.51 -8.62
CA VAL A 55 16.19 -6.38 -8.56
C VAL A 55 16.92 -7.63 -9.07
N GLN A 56 16.32 -8.81 -8.88
CA GLN A 56 16.96 -10.07 -9.24
C GLN A 56 16.93 -10.33 -10.75
N ASP A 57 15.84 -9.95 -11.41
CA ASP A 57 15.65 -10.14 -12.85
C ASP A 57 14.91 -8.94 -13.45
N PRO A 58 15.54 -7.75 -13.50
CA PRO A 58 14.89 -6.55 -14.00
C PRO A 58 14.56 -6.74 -15.48
N PRO A 59 13.31 -6.52 -15.92
CA PRO A 59 12.98 -6.64 -17.34
C PRO A 59 13.85 -5.69 -18.17
N PRO A 60 14.36 -6.14 -19.33
CA PRO A 60 15.18 -5.31 -20.20
C PRO A 60 14.34 -4.14 -20.71
N GLU A 61 15.00 -3.04 -21.10
CA GLU A 61 14.28 -1.85 -21.59
C GLU A 61 13.38 -2.13 -22.80
N SER A 62 13.74 -3.13 -23.62
CA SER A 62 12.96 -3.58 -24.76
C SER A 62 11.63 -4.28 -24.40
N TRP A 63 11.45 -4.73 -23.16
CA TRP A 63 10.21 -5.37 -22.70
C TRP A 63 9.09 -4.35 -22.43
N TYR A 64 9.44 -3.07 -22.25
CA TYR A 64 8.55 -1.98 -21.90
C TYR A 64 7.79 -1.43 -23.12
N THR A 65 6.97 -2.28 -23.76
CA THR A 65 6.15 -1.92 -24.93
C THR A 65 4.74 -1.48 -24.54
N ASP A 66 4.00 -0.88 -25.48
CA ASP A 66 2.61 -0.49 -25.26
C ASP A 66 1.71 -1.69 -24.95
N GLU A 67 1.97 -2.84 -25.57
CA GLU A 67 1.25 -4.09 -25.31
C GLU A 67 1.43 -4.55 -23.87
N GLN A 68 2.65 -4.42 -23.35
CA GLN A 68 2.96 -4.83 -21.99
C GLN A 68 2.30 -3.90 -20.96
N TYR A 69 2.29 -2.59 -21.23
CA TYR A 69 1.55 -1.64 -20.40
C TYR A 69 0.04 -1.90 -20.44
N ASN A 70 -0.52 -2.16 -21.62
CA ASN A 70 -1.93 -2.52 -21.78
C ASN A 70 -2.29 -3.78 -20.98
N SER A 71 -1.42 -4.79 -20.96
CA SER A 71 -1.60 -6.00 -20.15
C SER A 71 -1.66 -5.68 -18.65
N ILE A 72 -0.77 -4.81 -18.15
CA ILE A 72 -0.79 -4.35 -16.76
C ILE A 72 -2.09 -3.59 -16.46
N CYS A 73 -2.50 -2.67 -17.34
CA CYS A 73 -3.75 -1.93 -17.18
C CYS A 73 -4.97 -2.87 -17.10
N TYR A 74 -5.02 -3.90 -17.98
CA TYR A 74 -6.08 -4.89 -18.00
C TYR A 74 -6.16 -5.68 -16.69
N ASP A 75 -5.03 -6.19 -16.17
CA ASP A 75 -5.00 -6.94 -14.89
C ASP A 75 -5.45 -6.09 -13.69
N LEU A 76 -5.14 -4.79 -13.73
CA LEU A 76 -5.50 -3.83 -12.69
C LEU A 76 -6.92 -3.24 -12.87
N GLY A 77 -7.64 -3.62 -13.92
CA GLY A 77 -8.98 -3.12 -14.21
C GLY A 77 -9.00 -1.63 -14.52
N THR A 78 -8.04 -1.14 -15.30
CA THR A 78 -7.95 0.25 -15.81
C THR A 78 -7.69 0.27 -17.32
N SER A 79 -7.62 1.46 -17.92
CA SER A 79 -7.20 1.65 -19.31
C SER A 79 -5.82 2.31 -19.41
N THR A 80 -5.22 2.26 -20.60
CA THR A 80 -3.95 2.91 -20.90
C THR A 80 -4.03 4.43 -20.81
N GLU A 81 -5.18 5.00 -21.16
CA GLU A 81 -5.46 6.45 -21.12
C GLU A 81 -5.70 6.94 -19.69
N GLU A 82 -6.39 6.14 -18.88
CA GLU A 82 -6.63 6.46 -17.48
C GLU A 82 -5.35 6.28 -16.64
N GLY A 83 -4.60 5.20 -16.88
CA GLY A 83 -3.46 4.81 -16.06
C GLY A 83 -3.86 4.24 -14.70
N VAL A 84 -2.85 3.89 -13.91
CA VAL A 84 -3.01 3.10 -12.68
C VAL A 84 -3.15 4.02 -11.48
N SER A 85 -4.29 3.95 -10.80
CA SER A 85 -4.51 4.69 -9.55
C SER A 85 -3.79 4.05 -8.37
N LYS A 86 -3.57 4.86 -7.33
CA LYS A 86 -3.01 4.40 -6.05
C LYS A 86 -3.78 3.22 -5.45
N LYS A 87 -5.11 3.31 -5.49
CA LYS A 87 -6.00 2.27 -4.95
C LYS A 87 -5.80 0.95 -5.70
N GLN A 88 -5.76 0.99 -7.04
CA GLN A 88 -5.56 -0.22 -7.86
C GLN A 88 -4.22 -0.89 -7.56
N LEU A 89 -3.14 -0.11 -7.48
CA LEU A 89 -1.82 -0.66 -7.15
C LEU A 89 -1.78 -1.24 -5.74
N TRP A 90 -2.40 -0.57 -4.76
CA TRP A 90 -2.53 -1.07 -3.39
C TRP A 90 -3.30 -2.40 -3.32
N GLU A 91 -4.41 -2.49 -4.05
CA GLU A 91 -5.21 -3.71 -4.13
C GLU A 91 -4.44 -4.85 -4.79
N TRP A 92 -3.66 -4.55 -5.83
CA TRP A 92 -2.77 -5.54 -6.46
C TRP A 92 -1.74 -6.11 -5.50
N TYR A 93 -1.06 -5.27 -4.70
CA TYR A 93 -0.11 -5.74 -3.67
C TYR A 93 -0.75 -6.65 -2.61
N ARG A 94 -2.07 -6.60 -2.45
CA ARG A 94 -2.81 -7.43 -1.48
C ARG A 94 -3.35 -8.73 -2.08
N ARG A 95 -3.18 -8.95 -3.39
CA ARG A 95 -3.53 -10.21 -4.04
C ARG A 95 -2.53 -11.30 -3.65
N ALA A 96 -2.94 -12.56 -3.80
CA ALA A 96 -2.08 -13.71 -3.50
C ALA A 96 -0.88 -13.83 -4.46
N ASP A 97 -1.08 -13.40 -5.71
CA ASP A 97 -0.10 -13.31 -6.80
C ASP A 97 0.49 -11.91 -6.97
N GLY A 98 0.17 -10.98 -6.06
CA GLY A 98 0.72 -9.64 -6.03
C GLY A 98 2.18 -9.59 -5.61
N GLY A 99 2.79 -8.40 -5.75
CA GLY A 99 4.13 -8.13 -5.25
C GLY A 99 4.22 -8.17 -3.71
N SER A 100 5.44 -8.05 -3.19
CA SER A 100 5.67 -7.93 -1.75
C SER A 100 6.10 -6.52 -1.42
N ILE A 101 5.23 -5.73 -0.78
CA ILE A 101 5.52 -4.33 -0.41
C ILE A 101 6.84 -4.22 0.38
N ILE A 102 7.12 -5.17 1.26
CA ILE A 102 8.35 -5.17 2.07
C ILE A 102 9.58 -5.33 1.19
N LYS A 103 9.57 -6.32 0.28
CA LYS A 103 10.69 -6.56 -0.64
C LYS A 103 10.90 -5.38 -1.58
N ASP A 104 9.80 -4.87 -2.13
CA ASP A 104 9.81 -3.75 -3.07
C ASP A 104 10.28 -2.46 -2.40
N PHE A 105 9.87 -2.21 -1.15
CA PHE A 105 10.35 -1.06 -0.38
C PHE A 105 11.86 -1.15 -0.14
N GLN A 106 12.37 -2.32 0.24
CA GLN A 106 13.80 -2.54 0.46
C GLN A 106 14.61 -2.40 -0.84
N ALA A 107 14.04 -2.82 -1.97
CA ALA A 107 14.64 -2.65 -3.29
C ALA A 107 14.71 -1.16 -3.69
N VAL A 108 13.61 -0.42 -3.50
CA VAL A 108 13.50 1.00 -3.89
C VAL A 108 14.28 1.92 -2.94
N PHE A 109 14.37 1.57 -1.64
CA PHE A 109 15.00 2.37 -0.60
C PHE A 109 16.03 1.55 0.21
N PRO A 110 17.16 1.15 -0.41
CA PRO A 110 18.17 0.34 0.26
C PRO A 110 18.70 1.04 1.52
N GLY A 111 18.65 0.34 2.65
CA GLY A 111 19.11 0.85 3.95
C GLY A 111 18.13 1.78 4.68
N LYS A 112 16.97 2.13 4.08
CA LYS A 112 15.93 2.89 4.79
C LYS A 112 15.23 1.99 5.82
N ALA A 113 15.09 2.49 7.04
CA ALA A 113 14.38 1.76 8.10
C ALA A 113 12.89 1.58 7.76
N ILE A 114 12.32 0.46 8.19
CA ILE A 114 10.88 0.20 8.05
C ILE A 114 10.12 1.21 8.94
N PRO A 115 9.14 1.94 8.39
CA PRO A 115 8.33 2.86 9.19
C PRO A 115 7.58 2.12 10.29
N ALA A 116 7.75 2.57 11.54
CA ALA A 116 6.98 2.06 12.67
C ALA A 116 5.65 2.79 12.79
N VAL A 117 4.59 2.05 13.14
CA VAL A 117 3.31 2.66 13.52
C VAL A 117 3.53 3.39 14.83
N THR A 118 3.48 4.71 14.82
CA THR A 118 3.46 5.47 16.09
C THR A 118 2.06 5.32 16.64
N THR A 119 1.84 4.37 17.54
CA THR A 119 0.58 4.27 18.28
C THR A 119 0.44 5.52 19.13
N ILE A 120 -0.39 6.47 18.69
CA ILE A 120 -0.93 7.48 19.58
C ILE A 120 -1.83 6.71 20.53
N VAL A 121 -1.31 6.34 21.70
CA VAL A 121 -2.12 5.80 22.79
C VAL A 121 -3.09 6.91 23.18
N PRO A 122 -4.41 6.76 22.98
CA PRO A 122 -5.34 7.78 23.44
C PRO A 122 -5.18 7.92 24.95
N ALA A 123 -4.93 9.15 25.41
CA ALA A 123 -4.80 9.45 26.82
C ALA A 123 -6.01 8.89 27.56
N ARG A 124 -5.74 7.99 28.52
CA ARG A 124 -6.74 7.33 29.37
C ARG A 124 -7.66 8.42 29.94
N SER A 125 -8.91 8.45 29.49
CA SER A 125 -9.90 9.39 30.01
C SER A 125 -10.01 9.17 31.51
N THR A 126 -9.63 10.18 32.29
CA THR A 126 -9.75 10.15 33.75
C THR A 126 -11.22 9.92 34.11
N PRO A 127 -11.55 9.00 35.04
CA PRO A 127 -12.93 8.82 35.45
C PRO A 127 -13.42 10.13 36.09
N LEU A 128 -14.49 10.70 35.54
CA LEU A 128 -15.24 11.80 36.17
C LEU A 128 -15.84 11.28 37.49
N ILE A 129 -15.20 11.64 38.61
CA ILE A 129 -15.78 11.42 39.94
C ILE A 129 -17.01 12.31 40.04
N ARG A 130 -18.19 11.69 40.09
CA ARG A 130 -19.46 12.37 40.37
C ARG A 130 -19.42 12.91 41.81
N ALA A 131 -19.56 14.23 41.95
CA ALA A 131 -19.78 14.86 43.24
C ALA A 131 -21.16 14.46 43.81
N PRO A 132 -21.29 14.25 45.13
CA PRO A 132 -22.58 14.01 45.76
C PRO A 132 -23.37 15.32 45.81
N LYS A 133 -24.65 15.26 45.40
CA LYS A 133 -25.60 16.36 45.58
C LYS A 133 -25.93 16.50 47.07
N ALA A 134 -25.77 17.71 47.59
CA ALA A 134 -26.38 18.16 48.84
C ALA A 134 -27.77 18.76 48.57
#